data_AF-A0A8S1WZJ2-F1
#
_entry.id   AF-A0A8S1WZJ2-F1
#
_cell.length_a   1.000
_cell.length_b   1.000
_cell.length_c   1.000
_cell.angle_alpha   90.00
_cell.angle_beta   90.00
_cell.angle_gamma   90.00
#
_symmetry.space_group_name_H-M   'P 1'
#
loop_
_entity.id
_entity.type
_entity.pdbx_description
1 polymer ?
#
loop_
_entity_poly.entity_id
_entity_poly.type
_entity_poly.pdbx_seq_one_letter_code
_entity_poly.pdbx_strand_id
1 'polypeptide(L)'
;MKQLFIASRPYQKVSSFQRRTLLQLVFIKGFKIKHAAKSLNINYPGAKSIIVYHRTKVIHKKSNINSSNQCRSAPLNMCKSSLTIISSIGGSQITSKIHFQYEIRNDSSYIITSIPM
;
A
#
# COMPACT_ATOMS: atom_id res chain seq x y z
N MET A 1 -33.71 -30.32 -28.87
CA MET A 1 -32.71 -29.25 -28.64
C MET A 1 -32.93 -28.68 -27.24
N LYS A 2 -32.02 -28.91 -26.29
CA LYS A 2 -32.13 -28.36 -24.93
C LYS A 2 -31.58 -26.93 -24.96
N GLN A 3 -32.46 -25.92 -24.88
CA GLN A 3 -32.05 -24.54 -24.66
C GLN A 3 -31.40 -24.43 -23.27
N LEU A 4 -30.10 -24.21 -23.24
CA LEU A 4 -29.37 -23.82 -22.03
C LEU A 4 -29.72 -22.36 -21.74
N PHE A 5 -30.70 -22.12 -20.87
CA PHE A 5 -30.94 -20.80 -20.32
C PHE A 5 -29.67 -20.36 -19.58
N ILE A 6 -28.91 -19.44 -20.17
CA ILE A 6 -27.80 -18.77 -19.49
C ILE A 6 -28.44 -17.85 -18.46
N ALA A 7 -28.56 -18.33 -17.22
CA ALA A 7 -29.05 -17.53 -16.11
C ALA A 7 -28.14 -16.29 -15.97
N SER A 8 -28.69 -15.11 -16.31
CA SER A 8 -28.05 -13.84 -16.07
C SER A 8 -27.80 -13.71 -14.57
N ARG A 9 -26.54 -13.44 -14.18
CA ARG A 9 -26.19 -13.34 -12.76
C ARG A 9 -26.91 -12.12 -12.17
N PRO A 10 -27.61 -12.27 -11.03
CA PRO A 10 -28.26 -11.13 -10.41
C PRO A 10 -27.22 -10.08 -10.03
N TYR A 11 -27.43 -8.85 -10.50
CA TYR A 11 -26.59 -7.72 -10.14
C TYR A 11 -26.84 -7.36 -8.68
N GLN A 12 -25.88 -7.70 -7.81
CA GLN A 12 -25.92 -7.30 -6.41
C GLN A 12 -25.20 -5.96 -6.26
N LYS A 13 -25.95 -4.92 -5.92
CA LYS A 13 -25.37 -3.61 -5.62
C LYS A 13 -24.58 -3.70 -4.31
N VAL A 14 -23.29 -3.41 -4.38
CA VAL A 14 -22.40 -3.38 -3.20
C VAL A 14 -22.49 -1.99 -2.57
N SER A 15 -22.81 -1.93 -1.28
CA SER A 15 -22.85 -0.66 -0.55
C SER A 15 -21.46 -0.02 -0.43
N SER A 16 -21.41 1.29 -0.22
CA SER A 16 -20.15 2.02 0.02
C SER A 16 -19.41 1.48 1.25
N PHE A 17 -20.15 1.15 2.32
CA PHE A 17 -19.62 0.53 3.52
C PHE A 17 -18.97 -0.82 3.22
N GLN A 18 -19.68 -1.74 2.56
CA GLN A 18 -19.13 -3.04 2.16
C GLN A 18 -17.90 -2.90 1.28
N ARG A 19 -17.89 -1.94 0.36
CA ARG A 19 -16.74 -1.65 -0.50
C ARG A 19 -15.52 -1.22 0.32
N ARG A 20 -15.71 -0.31 1.29
CA ARG A 20 -14.62 0.14 2.17
C ARG A 20 -14.09 -1.00 3.03
N THR A 21 -14.98 -1.79 3.63
CA THR A 21 -14.60 -2.94 4.47
C THR A 21 -13.88 -4.02 3.66
N LEU A 22 -14.32 -4.27 2.42
CA LEU A 22 -13.65 -5.20 1.50
C LEU A 22 -12.21 -4.77 1.23
N LEU A 23 -11.98 -3.48 0.95
CA LEU A 23 -10.64 -2.93 0.71
C LEU A 23 -9.76 -3.05 1.95
N GLN A 24 -10.28 -2.75 3.14
CA GLN A 24 -9.53 -2.90 4.39
C GLN A 24 -9.13 -4.35 4.66
N LEU A 25 -10.06 -5.30 4.49
CA LEU A 25 -9.76 -6.71 4.70
C LEU A 25 -8.66 -7.20 3.76
N VAL A 26 -8.71 -6.82 2.49
CA VAL A 26 -7.75 -7.28 1.47
C VAL A 26 -6.40 -6.59 1.59
N PHE A 27 -6.36 -5.26 1.70
CA PHE A 27 -5.11 -4.50 1.61
C PHE A 27 -4.43 -4.22 2.94
N ILE A 28 -5.19 -4.11 4.03
CA ILE A 28 -4.63 -3.82 5.37
C ILE A 28 -4.47 -5.11 6.15
N LYS A 29 -5.50 -5.95 6.17
CA LYS A 29 -5.49 -7.20 6.94
C LYS A 29 -4.98 -8.43 6.17
N GLY A 30 -4.65 -8.29 4.88
CA GLY A 30 -4.05 -9.35 4.07
C GLY A 30 -4.97 -10.53 3.71
N PHE A 31 -6.30 -10.38 3.83
CA PHE A 31 -7.23 -11.46 3.49
C PHE A 31 -7.27 -11.73 1.98
N LYS A 32 -7.37 -13.01 1.59
CA LYS A 32 -7.67 -13.35 0.18
C LYS A 32 -9.05 -12.81 -0.18
N ILE A 33 -9.19 -12.29 -1.40
CA ILE A 33 -10.43 -11.67 -1.92
C ILE A 33 -11.64 -12.60 -1.74
N LYS A 34 -11.48 -13.91 -1.97
CA LYS A 34 -12.55 -14.90 -1.80
C LYS A 34 -13.05 -14.99 -0.36
N HIS A 35 -12.14 -14.96 0.62
CA HIS A 35 -12.51 -14.98 2.05
C HIS A 35 -13.19 -13.67 2.45
N ALA A 36 -12.62 -12.53 2.10
CA ALA A 36 -13.20 -11.23 2.41
C ALA A 36 -14.59 -11.02 1.78
N ALA A 37 -14.78 -11.48 0.54
CA ALA A 37 -16.06 -11.43 -0.14
C ALA A 37 -17.12 -12.30 0.56
N LYS A 38 -16.74 -13.51 0.98
CA LYS A 38 -17.62 -14.40 1.75
C LYS A 38 -18.03 -13.77 3.09
N SER A 39 -17.09 -13.18 3.83
CA SER A 39 -17.37 -12.51 5.11
C SER A 39 -18.30 -11.29 4.98
N LEU A 40 -18.37 -10.65 3.81
CA LEU A 40 -19.20 -9.47 3.55
C LEU A 40 -20.47 -9.77 2.75
N ASN A 41 -20.75 -11.05 2.45
CA ASN A 41 -21.84 -11.49 1.58
C ASN A 41 -21.84 -10.77 0.22
N ILE A 42 -20.66 -10.64 -0.40
CA ILE A 42 -20.47 -10.06 -1.73
C ILE A 42 -20.12 -11.19 -2.70
N ASN A 43 -20.75 -11.19 -3.87
CA ASN A 43 -20.39 -12.10 -4.95
C ASN A 43 -18.91 -11.93 -5.36
N TYR A 44 -18.16 -13.03 -5.38
CA TYR A 44 -16.72 -13.02 -5.68
C TYR A 44 -16.35 -12.28 -6.98
N PRO A 45 -17.06 -12.42 -8.11
CA PRO A 45 -16.78 -11.64 -9.32
C PRO A 45 -16.88 -10.13 -9.08
N GLY A 46 -17.89 -9.67 -8.35
CA GLY A 46 -18.06 -8.25 -8.01
C GLY A 46 -16.93 -7.74 -7.10
N ALA A 47 -16.57 -8.52 -6.08
CA ALA A 47 -15.42 -8.22 -5.23
C ALA A 47 -14.11 -8.13 -6.04
N LYS A 48 -13.87 -9.07 -6.96
CA LYS A 48 -12.69 -9.05 -7.86
C LYS A 48 -12.66 -7.77 -8.70
N SER A 49 -13.79 -7.40 -9.30
CA SER A 49 -13.89 -6.16 -10.10
C SER A 49 -13.59 -4.91 -9.26
N ILE A 50 -14.11 -4.84 -8.03
CA ILE A 50 -13.83 -3.73 -7.10
C ILE A 50 -12.32 -3.65 -6.80
N ILE A 51 -11.68 -4.78 -6.48
CA ILE A 51 -10.24 -4.81 -6.15
C ILE A 51 -9.39 -4.44 -7.36
N VAL A 52 -9.71 -4.96 -8.55
CA VAL A 52 -8.98 -4.63 -9.79
C VAL A 52 -9.11 -3.15 -10.10
N TYR A 53 -10.32 -2.59 -10.03
CA TYR A 53 -10.56 -1.15 -10.22
C TYR A 53 -9.76 -0.31 -9.22
N HIS A 54 -9.73 -0.71 -7.95
CA HIS A 54 -8.99 0.01 -6.92
C HIS A 54 -7.47 -0.03 -7.17
N ARG A 55 -6.93 -1.19 -7.57
CA ARG A 55 -5.50 -1.32 -7.92
C ARG A 55 -5.12 -0.37 -9.05
N THR A 56 -5.89 -0.34 -10.13
CA THR A 56 -5.54 0.46 -11.30
C THR A 56 -5.71 1.96 -11.07
N LYS A 57 -6.74 2.39 -10.33
CA LYS A 57 -7.06 3.81 -10.16
C LYS A 57 -6.42 4.46 -8.94
N VAL A 58 -6.14 3.70 -7.89
CA VAL A 58 -5.64 4.24 -6.62
C VAL A 58 -4.20 3.81 -6.36
N ILE A 59 -3.90 2.51 -6.48
CA ILE A 59 -2.58 1.98 -6.10
C ILE A 59 -1.53 2.25 -7.17
N HIS A 60 -1.84 1.95 -8.43
CA HIS A 60 -0.92 2.14 -9.56
C HIS A 60 -0.92 3.58 -10.08
N LYS A 61 -1.68 4.49 -9.45
CA LYS A 61 -1.63 5.89 -9.80
C LYS A 61 -0.21 6.38 -9.50
N LYS A 62 0.53 6.76 -10.54
CA LYS A 62 1.87 7.34 -10.40
C LYS A 62 1.79 8.50 -9.43
N SER A 63 2.45 8.38 -8.28
CA SER A 63 2.70 9.54 -7.42
C SER A 63 3.76 10.37 -8.11
N ASN A 64 3.37 11.49 -8.68
CA ASN A 64 4.31 12.52 -9.10
C ASN A 64 4.88 13.15 -7.82
N ILE A 65 5.90 12.53 -7.25
CA ILE A 65 6.73 13.18 -6.22
C ILE A 65 7.60 14.17 -7.00
N ASN A 66 6.99 15.31 -7.33
CA ASN A 66 7.65 16.42 -8.00
C ASN A 66 8.60 17.08 -7.00
N SER A 67 9.72 16.42 -6.70
CA SER A 67 10.86 17.12 -6.12
C SER A 67 11.45 17.98 -7.22
N SER A 68 11.35 19.30 -7.09
CA SER A 68 12.12 20.23 -7.91
C SER A 68 13.63 20.06 -7.68
N ASN A 69 14.00 19.45 -6.56
CA ASN A 69 15.38 19.23 -6.17
C ASN A 69 15.89 17.92 -6.77
N GLN A 70 17.01 18.02 -7.48
CA GLN A 70 17.77 16.86 -7.91
C GLN A 70 18.30 16.10 -6.70
N CYS A 71 18.51 14.79 -6.88
CA CYS A 71 19.16 13.96 -5.86
C CYS A 71 20.56 14.54 -5.58
N ARG A 72 20.91 14.68 -4.29
CA ARG A 72 22.22 15.17 -3.86
C ARG A 72 22.87 14.12 -2.96
N SER A 73 24.15 13.88 -3.15
CA SER A 73 24.99 13.22 -2.16
C SER A 73 25.43 14.27 -1.12
N ALA A 74 25.37 13.90 0.16
CA ALA A 74 25.97 14.68 1.22
C ALA A 74 27.08 13.83 1.84
N PRO A 75 28.24 14.44 2.18
CA PRO A 75 29.27 13.71 2.91
C PRO A 75 28.74 13.32 4.28
N LEU A 76 29.12 12.14 4.78
CA LEU A 76 28.72 11.57 6.07
C LEU A 76 29.35 12.34 7.26
N ASN A 77 29.57 13.64 7.14
CA ASN A 77 30.24 14.44 8.17
C ASN A 77 29.24 14.92 9.25
N MET A 78 27.95 14.61 9.08
CA MET A 78 26.88 15.04 9.96
C MET A 78 26.46 13.90 10.88
N CYS A 79 26.93 13.95 12.13
CA CYS A 79 26.66 12.99 13.22
C CYS A 79 25.18 12.66 13.44
N LYS A 80 24.23 13.47 12.95
CA LYS A 80 22.79 13.24 13.08
C LYS A 80 22.14 13.34 11.72
N SER A 81 21.48 12.26 11.30
CA SER A 81 20.75 12.20 10.03
C SER A 81 19.33 11.69 10.25
N SER A 82 18.39 12.19 9.45
CA SER A 82 17.01 11.71 9.44
C SER A 82 16.62 11.22 8.06
N LEU A 83 16.16 9.98 7.98
CA LEU A 83 15.60 9.39 6.77
C LEU A 83 14.08 9.41 6.85
N THR A 84 13.43 9.98 5.83
CA THR A 84 11.98 9.91 5.67
C THR A 84 11.66 8.91 4.57
N ILE A 85 11.05 7.78 4.95
CA ILE A 85 10.58 6.76 4.00
C ILE A 85 9.10 7.01 3.74
N ILE A 86 8.75 7.30 2.49
CA ILE A 86 7.37 7.44 2.05
C ILE A 86 7.01 6.21 1.23
N SER A 87 5.96 5.49 1.63
CA SER A 87 5.46 4.28 0.97
C SER A 87 3.96 4.40 0.71
N SER A 88 3.42 3.59 -0.21
CA SER A 88 1.97 3.52 -0.48
C SER A 88 1.46 2.11 -0.21
N ILE A 89 0.58 1.95 0.77
CA ILE A 89 -0.08 0.67 1.09
C ILE A 89 -1.56 0.79 0.80
N GLY A 90 -2.06 -0.06 -0.10
CA GLY A 90 -3.46 -0.01 -0.50
C GLY A 90 -3.87 1.36 -1.04
N GLY A 91 -2.95 2.13 -1.64
CA GLY A 91 -3.23 3.48 -2.15
C GLY A 91 -3.22 4.59 -1.10
N SER A 92 -2.98 4.26 0.17
CA SER A 92 -2.77 5.25 1.24
C SER A 92 -1.27 5.47 1.44
N GLN A 93 -0.85 6.74 1.50
CA GLN A 93 0.54 7.07 1.81
C GLN A 93 0.83 6.85 3.29
N ILE A 94 1.95 6.20 3.56
CA ILE A 94 2.47 5.96 4.90
C ILE A 94 3.87 6.55 4.93
N THR A 95 4.11 7.44 5.89
CA THR A 95 5.39 8.10 6.09
C THR A 95 5.99 7.59 7.39
N SER A 96 7.22 7.10 7.31
CA SER A 96 8.04 6.73 8.47
C SER A 96 9.26 7.63 8.50
N LYS A 97 9.60 8.14 9.68
CA LYS A 97 10.79 8.97 9.89
C LYS A 97 11.73 8.24 10.84
N ILE A 98 12.93 7.96 10.37
CA ILE A 98 13.96 7.23 11.11
C ILE A 98 15.07 8.23 11.43
N HIS A 99 15.39 8.35 12.71
CA HIS A 99 16.52 9.12 13.19
C HIS A 99 17.66 8.17 13.52
N PHE A 100 18.84 8.44 12.97
CA PHE A 100 20.02 7.62 13.25
C PHE A 100 21.24 8.51 13.50
N GLN A 101 22.09 8.00 14.37
CA GLN A 101 23.38 8.57 14.70
C GLN A 101 24.45 7.54 14.36
N TYR A 102 25.54 8.01 13.76
CA TYR A 102 26.67 7.18 13.42
C TYR A 102 27.96 7.88 13.83
N GLU A 103 28.92 7.09 14.34
CA GLU A 103 30.25 7.57 14.68
C GLU A 103 31.21 7.25 13.52
N ILE A 104 32.00 8.24 13.12
CA ILE A 104 33.10 8.05 12.17
C ILE A 104 34.29 7.52 12.97
N ARG A 105 34.68 6.25 12.76
CA ARG A 105 35.99 5.78 13.22
C ARG A 105 37.03 6.05 12.14
N ASN A 106 38.23 6.47 12.56
CA ASN A 106 39.36 6.83 11.68
C ASN A 106 39.78 5.72 10.70
N ASP A 107 39.30 4.48 10.88
CA ASP A 107 39.62 3.31 10.04
C ASP A 107 38.56 3.01 8.96
N SER A 108 37.80 4.01 8.48
CA SER A 108 36.75 3.83 7.46
C SER A 108 35.61 2.87 7.85
N SER A 109 35.38 2.67 9.15
CA SER A 109 34.30 1.83 9.69
C SER A 109 33.24 2.69 10.40
N TYR A 110 31.98 2.30 10.27
CA TYR A 110 30.83 3.03 10.82
C TYR A 110 30.01 2.13 11.74
N ILE A 111 29.67 2.63 12.93
CA ILE A 111 28.69 1.98 13.82
C ILE A 111 27.39 2.76 13.68
N ILE A 112 26.35 2.11 13.14
CA ILE A 112 25.01 2.69 13.03
C ILE A 112 24.26 2.34 14.32
N THR A 113 23.92 3.35 15.12
CA THR A 113 23.05 3.18 16.29
C THR A 113 21.69 3.80 15.99
N SER A 114 20.64 2.99 16.09
CA SER A 114 19.27 3.48 16.08
C SER A 114 19.00 4.19 17.40
N ILE A 115 18.56 5.45 17.36
CA ILE A 115 18.10 6.13 18.57
C ILE A 115 16.65 5.68 18.82
N PRO A 116 16.35 4.96 19.92
CA PRO A 116 14.97 4.72 20.31
C PRO A 116 14.31 6.05 20.68
N MET A 117 13.06 6.25 20.25
CA MET A 117 12.23 7.37 20.70
C MET A 117 11.89 7.27 22.18
#